data_AF-A0A0D6M1X9-F1
#
_entry.id   AF-A0A0D6M1X9-F1
#
_cell.length_a   1.000
_cell.length_b   1.000
_cell.length_c   1.000
_cell.angle_alpha   90.00
_cell.angle_beta   90.00
_cell.angle_gamma   90.00
#
_symmetry.space_group_name_H-M   'P 1'
#
loop_
_entity.id
_entity.type
_entity.pdbx_description
1 polymer ?
#
loop_
_entity_poly.entity_id
_entity_poly.type
_entity_poly.pdbx_seq_one_letter_code
_entity_poly.pdbx_strand_id
1 'polypeptide(L)'
;MGSEYSACIAPSYFVTASVPILQSYQFVSIFNQMHYVCGGGMQIYLDNEDCMSTTWGGETGDLLNACRFSFEQKSDKSPDNACFLANTFTSCFEQQFQQGCGLNARDTQFWGCEYARVEVFTRFPQCEVSCVCEFNYC
;
A
#
# COMPACT_ATOMS: atom_id res chain seq x y z
N MET A 1 4.09 4.97 23.12
CA MET A 1 4.98 3.88 22.66
C MET A 1 6.32 4.53 22.33
N GLY A 2 7.33 4.35 23.17
CA GLY A 2 8.64 5.03 23.07
C GLY A 2 9.68 4.13 22.39
N SER A 3 10.77 3.84 23.10
CA SER A 3 11.86 2.97 22.63
C SER A 3 11.44 1.56 22.21
N GLU A 4 10.28 1.08 22.67
CA GLU A 4 9.79 -0.27 22.35
C GLU A 4 8.97 -0.34 21.05
N TYR A 5 8.61 0.81 20.46
CA TYR A 5 7.71 0.85 19.30
C TYR A 5 8.19 -0.02 18.13
N SER A 6 9.48 0.08 17.77
CA SER A 6 10.05 -0.69 16.67
C SER A 6 10.11 -2.19 16.96
N ALA A 7 10.24 -2.58 18.22
CA ALA A 7 10.20 -3.98 18.64
C ALA A 7 8.77 -4.54 18.62
N CYS A 8 7.79 -3.76 19.07
CA CYS A 8 6.38 -4.17 19.12
C CYS A 8 5.71 -4.26 17.76
N ILE A 9 6.14 -3.45 16.79
CA ILE A 9 5.55 -3.36 15.44
C ILE A 9 6.40 -4.14 14.41
N ALA A 10 7.38 -4.93 14.85
CA ALA A 10 8.11 -5.82 13.97
C ALA A 10 7.30 -7.11 13.67
N PRO A 11 7.22 -7.59 12.41
CA PRO A 11 6.55 -8.85 12.09
C PRO A 11 7.08 -10.04 12.90
N SER A 12 8.38 -10.02 13.22
CA SER A 12 9.05 -11.04 14.04
C SER A 12 8.46 -11.20 15.44
N TYR A 13 7.96 -10.12 16.05
CA TYR A 13 7.33 -10.17 17.37
C TYR A 13 6.06 -11.04 17.35
N PHE A 14 5.22 -10.87 16.33
CA PHE A 14 3.97 -11.62 16.20
C PHE A 14 4.19 -13.10 15.89
N VAL A 15 5.24 -13.43 15.13
CA VAL A 15 5.62 -14.83 14.89
C VAL A 15 5.99 -15.53 16.21
N THR A 16 6.67 -14.85 17.13
CA THR A 16 6.97 -15.41 18.46
C THR A 16 5.74 -15.59 19.35
N ALA A 17 4.66 -14.87 19.05
CA ALA A 17 3.36 -14.99 19.71
C ALA A 17 2.45 -16.07 19.07
N SER A 18 3.00 -16.99 18.27
CA SER A 18 2.28 -18.07 17.58
C SER A 18 1.28 -17.61 16.51
N VAL A 19 1.45 -16.40 15.96
CA VAL A 19 0.67 -15.92 14.81
C VAL A 19 1.31 -16.44 13.51
N PRO A 20 0.54 -16.95 12.54
CA PRO A 20 1.06 -17.31 11.23
C PRO A 20 1.87 -16.18 10.59
N ILE A 21 2.95 -16.53 9.90
CA ILE A 21 3.88 -15.55 9.29
C ILE A 21 3.15 -14.56 8.39
N LEU A 22 2.26 -15.06 7.51
CA LEU A 22 1.49 -14.20 6.60
C LEU A 22 0.63 -13.19 7.36
N GLN A 23 -0.08 -13.62 8.39
CA GLN A 23 -0.94 -12.75 9.21
C GLN A 23 -0.13 -11.71 9.98
N SER A 24 1.10 -12.06 10.40
CA SER A 24 2.03 -11.14 11.05
C SER A 24 2.43 -10.00 10.11
N TYR A 25 2.76 -10.31 8.86
CA TYR A 25 3.06 -9.28 7.85
C TYR A 25 1.83 -8.47 7.47
N GLN A 26 0.66 -9.10 7.30
CA GLN A 26 -0.59 -8.38 7.00
C GLN A 26 -0.92 -7.33 8.07
N PHE A 27 -0.81 -7.69 9.35
CA PHE A 27 -1.04 -6.75 10.45
C PHE A 27 -0.09 -5.54 10.38
N VAL A 28 1.21 -5.80 10.25
CA VAL A 28 2.22 -4.72 10.18
C VAL A 28 2.05 -3.87 8.91
N SER A 29 1.68 -4.48 7.78
CA SER A 29 1.39 -3.76 6.54
C SER A 29 0.22 -2.80 6.69
N ILE A 30 -0.90 -3.26 7.27
CA ILE A 30 -2.06 -2.40 7.55
C ILE A 30 -1.66 -1.27 8.51
N PHE A 31 -0.90 -1.59 9.55
CA PHE A 31 -0.44 -0.59 10.51
C PHE A 31 0.45 0.49 9.86
N ASN A 32 1.39 0.08 9.01
CA ASN A 32 2.24 1.01 8.27
C ASN A 32 1.45 1.82 7.23
N GLN A 33 0.47 1.21 6.56
CA GLN A 33 -0.45 1.90 5.67
C GLN A 33 -1.24 2.99 6.42
N MET A 34 -1.75 2.70 7.62
CA MET A 34 -2.41 3.70 8.46
C MET A 34 -1.47 4.83 8.87
N HIS A 35 -0.20 4.53 9.17
CA HIS A 35 0.81 5.55 9.43
C HIS A 35 0.98 6.47 8.21
N TYR A 36 1.01 5.91 7.01
CA TYR A 36 1.08 6.70 5.78
C TYR A 36 -0.19 7.56 5.58
N VAL A 37 -1.39 6.97 5.70
CA VAL A 37 -2.67 7.67 5.54
C VAL A 37 -2.80 8.83 6.54
N CYS A 38 -2.43 8.62 7.81
CA CYS A 38 -2.48 9.64 8.86
C CYS A 38 -1.22 10.51 8.94
N GLY A 39 -0.24 10.29 8.07
CA GLY A 39 1.05 10.96 8.04
C GLY A 39 1.27 11.64 6.69
N GLY A 40 2.29 11.18 5.96
CA GLY A 40 2.70 11.79 4.68
C GLY A 40 1.62 11.81 3.59
N GLY A 41 0.66 10.89 3.64
CA GLY A 41 -0.47 10.84 2.71
C GLY A 41 -1.69 11.65 3.14
N MET A 42 -1.72 12.19 4.36
CA MET A 42 -2.94 12.79 4.92
C MET A 42 -3.39 14.03 4.15
N GLN A 43 -2.45 14.92 3.83
CA GLN A 43 -2.76 16.19 3.16
C GLN A 43 -3.39 15.94 1.77
N ILE A 44 -2.76 15.10 0.96
CA ILE A 44 -3.25 14.73 -0.37
C ILE A 44 -4.66 14.11 -0.28
N TYR A 45 -4.89 13.25 0.72
CA TYR A 45 -6.19 12.63 0.93
C TYR A 45 -7.27 13.67 1.24
N LEU A 46 -7.00 14.61 2.13
CA LEU A 46 -7.96 15.65 2.51
C LEU A 46 -8.24 16.64 1.38
N ASP A 47 -7.22 16.97 0.57
CA ASP A 47 -7.37 17.86 -0.58
C ASP A 47 -8.22 17.23 -1.71
N ASN A 48 -8.41 15.91 -1.70
CA ASN A 48 -9.11 15.15 -2.73
C ASN A 48 -10.18 14.20 -2.14
N GLU A 49 -10.71 14.51 -0.95
CA GLU A 49 -11.50 13.58 -0.13
C GLU A 49 -12.72 13.02 -0.87
N ASP A 50 -13.48 13.87 -1.57
CA ASP A 50 -14.71 13.49 -2.28
C ASP A 50 -14.49 12.29 -3.24
N CYS A 51 -13.43 12.33 -4.03
CA CYS A 51 -13.14 11.28 -5.02
C CYS A 51 -12.39 10.11 -4.40
N MET A 52 -11.49 10.36 -3.45
CA MET A 52 -10.70 9.30 -2.82
C MET A 52 -11.56 8.42 -1.91
N SER A 53 -12.47 9.01 -1.14
CA SER A 53 -13.45 8.29 -0.30
C SER A 53 -14.32 7.36 -1.15
N THR A 54 -14.75 7.80 -2.33
CA THR A 54 -15.61 7.01 -3.23
C THR A 54 -14.83 5.93 -3.99
N THR A 55 -13.54 6.16 -4.28
CA THR A 55 -12.67 5.17 -4.94
C THR A 55 -12.57 3.86 -4.15
N TRP A 56 -12.62 3.93 -2.82
CA TRP A 56 -12.62 2.75 -1.95
C TRP A 56 -13.90 1.91 -2.02
N GLY A 57 -14.98 2.47 -2.57
CA GLY A 57 -16.26 1.80 -2.75
C GLY A 57 -16.46 1.32 -4.19
N GLY A 58 -17.56 0.57 -4.39
CA GLY A 58 -17.99 0.11 -5.71
C GLY A 58 -16.96 -0.74 -6.46
N GLU A 59 -16.96 -0.65 -7.79
CA GLU A 59 -16.11 -1.45 -8.68
C GLU A 59 -14.61 -1.18 -8.46
N THR A 60 -14.21 0.09 -8.28
CA THR A 60 -12.82 0.46 -8.00
C THR A 60 -12.34 -0.12 -6.67
N GLY A 61 -13.20 -0.13 -5.64
CA GLY A 61 -12.91 -0.75 -4.35
C GLY A 61 -12.73 -2.26 -4.45
N ASP A 62 -13.58 -2.93 -5.23
CA ASP A 62 -13.46 -4.36 -5.50
C ASP A 62 -12.15 -4.70 -6.23
N LEU A 63 -11.74 -3.85 -7.19
CA LEU A 63 -10.48 -3.99 -7.91
C LEU A 63 -9.27 -3.74 -7.00
N LEU A 64 -9.32 -2.74 -6.10
CA LEU A 64 -8.28 -2.50 -5.10
C LEU A 64 -8.07 -3.72 -4.21
N ASN A 65 -9.16 -4.32 -3.73
CA ASN A 65 -9.13 -5.56 -2.95
C ASN A 65 -8.54 -6.71 -3.78
N ALA A 66 -8.99 -6.89 -5.02
CA ALA A 66 -8.47 -7.93 -5.91
C ALA A 66 -6.96 -7.78 -6.16
N CYS A 67 -6.47 -6.54 -6.29
CA CYS A 67 -5.05 -6.27 -6.46
C CYS A 67 -4.24 -6.64 -5.23
N ARG A 68 -4.72 -6.31 -4.03
CA ARG A 68 -4.09 -6.74 -2.78
C ARG A 68 -4.07 -8.27 -2.67
N PHE A 69 -5.22 -8.92 -2.81
CA PHE A 69 -5.30 -10.39 -2.71
C PHE A 69 -4.43 -11.11 -3.74
N SER A 70 -4.36 -10.59 -4.98
CA SER A 70 -3.50 -11.14 -6.03
C SER A 70 -2.02 -11.02 -5.65
N PHE A 71 -1.59 -9.87 -5.12
CA PHE A 71 -0.22 -9.67 -4.67
C PHE A 71 0.13 -10.60 -3.50
N GLU A 72 -0.70 -10.63 -2.45
CA GLU A 72 -0.46 -11.45 -1.26
C GLU A 72 -0.32 -12.93 -1.61
N GLN A 73 -1.24 -13.48 -2.42
CA GLN A 73 -1.23 -14.90 -2.78
C GLN A 73 -0.08 -15.27 -3.72
N LYS A 74 0.22 -14.44 -4.71
CA LYS A 74 1.26 -14.76 -5.71
C LYS A 74 2.66 -14.56 -5.14
N SER A 75 2.87 -13.51 -4.35
CA SER A 75 4.17 -13.24 -3.71
C SER A 75 4.51 -14.26 -2.63
N ASP A 76 3.50 -14.87 -2.00
CA ASP A 76 3.69 -15.97 -1.05
C ASP A 76 4.16 -17.27 -1.74
N LYS A 77 3.59 -17.58 -2.92
CA LYS A 77 3.93 -18.78 -3.69
C LYS A 77 5.18 -18.64 -4.55
N SER A 78 5.54 -17.42 -4.93
CA SER A 78 6.65 -17.13 -5.85
C SER A 78 7.45 -15.91 -5.38
N PRO A 79 8.18 -16.05 -4.26
CA PRO A 79 8.94 -14.94 -3.68
C PRO A 79 10.04 -14.40 -4.61
N ASP A 80 10.58 -15.22 -5.52
CA ASP A 80 11.56 -14.77 -6.52
C ASP A 80 11.00 -13.73 -7.49
N ASN A 81 9.68 -13.76 -7.73
CA ASN A 81 8.96 -12.80 -8.57
C ASN A 81 8.31 -11.67 -7.75
N ALA A 82 8.58 -11.58 -6.44
CA ALA A 82 7.90 -10.64 -5.56
C ALA A 82 8.04 -9.18 -6.01
N CYS A 83 9.21 -8.76 -6.51
CA CYS A 83 9.40 -7.38 -6.95
C CYS A 83 8.67 -7.05 -8.25
N PHE A 84 8.53 -8.02 -9.17
CA PHE A 84 7.69 -7.85 -10.35
C PHE A 84 6.20 -7.72 -9.95
N LEU A 85 5.75 -8.60 -9.06
CA LEU A 85 4.39 -8.58 -8.52
C LEU A 85 4.12 -7.30 -7.72
N ALA A 86 5.11 -6.77 -7.02
CA ALA A 86 5.04 -5.52 -6.29
C ALA A 86 4.80 -4.33 -7.22
N ASN A 87 5.53 -4.23 -8.34
CA ASN A 87 5.29 -3.20 -9.35
C ASN A 87 3.89 -3.32 -9.96
N THR A 88 3.43 -4.55 -10.22
CA THR A 88 2.06 -4.79 -10.71
C THR A 88 1.02 -4.32 -9.69
N PHE A 89 1.28 -4.57 -8.41
CA PHE A 89 0.41 -4.18 -7.31
C PHE A 89 0.32 -2.66 -7.14
N THR A 90 1.45 -1.96 -7.11
CA THR A 90 1.46 -0.50 -6.98
C THR A 90 0.85 0.20 -8.19
N SER A 91 1.13 -0.27 -9.40
CA SER A 91 0.49 0.25 -10.62
C SER A 91 -1.03 0.00 -10.64
N CYS A 92 -1.51 -1.09 -10.06
CA CYS A 92 -2.94 -1.29 -9.93
C CYS A 92 -3.59 -0.23 -9.05
N PHE A 93 -3.01 0.04 -7.87
CA PHE A 93 -3.53 1.08 -6.97
C PHE A 93 -3.52 2.45 -7.64
N GLU A 94 -2.42 2.81 -8.29
CA GLU A 94 -2.30 4.03 -9.09
C GLU A 94 -3.45 4.15 -10.10
N GLN A 95 -3.72 3.09 -10.88
CA GLN A 95 -4.81 3.08 -11.86
C GLN A 95 -6.19 3.21 -11.24
N GLN A 96 -6.47 2.59 -10.09
CA GLN A 96 -7.79 2.71 -9.47
C GLN A 96 -8.03 4.13 -8.93
N PHE A 97 -7.01 4.76 -8.34
CA PHE A 97 -7.10 6.16 -7.94
C PHE A 97 -7.15 7.12 -9.13
N GLN A 98 -6.51 6.78 -10.25
CA GLN A 98 -6.68 7.48 -11.52
C GLN A 98 -8.12 7.38 -12.03
N GLN A 99 -8.75 6.21 -11.96
CA GLN A 99 -10.12 6.01 -12.43
C GLN A 99 -11.15 6.69 -11.53
N GLY A 100 -10.98 6.60 -10.20
CA GLY A 100 -11.90 7.19 -9.24
C GLY A 100 -11.83 8.72 -9.15
N CYS A 101 -10.64 9.31 -9.30
CA CYS A 101 -10.44 10.76 -9.22
C CYS A 101 -10.22 11.46 -10.57
N GLY A 102 -10.10 10.71 -11.65
CA GLY A 102 -9.89 11.21 -13.00
C GLY A 102 -8.41 11.27 -13.42
N LEU A 103 -8.20 11.25 -14.75
CA LEU A 103 -6.86 11.13 -15.38
C LEU A 103 -5.86 12.21 -14.98
N ASN A 104 -6.35 13.39 -14.58
CA ASN A 104 -5.52 14.54 -14.21
C ASN A 104 -5.18 14.59 -12.71
N ALA A 105 -5.77 13.74 -11.88
CA ALA A 105 -5.52 13.70 -10.44
C ALA A 105 -4.21 12.95 -10.16
N ARG A 106 -3.07 13.60 -10.42
CA ARG A 106 -1.73 13.00 -10.26
C ARG A 106 -1.38 12.77 -8.79
N ASP A 107 -1.83 13.65 -7.90
CA ASP A 107 -1.60 13.51 -6.46
C ASP A 107 -2.28 12.25 -5.90
N THR A 108 -3.50 11.95 -6.34
CA THR A 108 -4.25 10.76 -5.87
C THR A 108 -3.66 9.47 -6.43
N GLN A 109 -3.16 9.50 -7.66
CA GLN A 109 -2.38 8.42 -8.28
C GLN A 109 -1.11 8.12 -7.49
N PHE A 110 -0.31 9.16 -7.21
CA PHE A 110 0.87 9.07 -6.38
C PHE A 110 0.52 8.52 -4.99
N TRP A 111 -0.58 9.02 -4.41
CA TRP A 111 -1.03 8.58 -3.10
C TRP A 111 -1.35 7.08 -3.07
N GLY A 112 -2.08 6.58 -4.07
CA GLY A 112 -2.43 5.18 -4.20
C GLY A 112 -1.19 4.29 -4.37
N CYS A 113 -0.24 4.73 -5.19
CA CYS A 113 1.03 4.03 -5.37
C CYS A 113 1.81 3.94 -4.06
N GLU A 114 1.97 5.05 -3.33
CA GLU A 114 2.69 5.08 -2.05
C GLU A 114 2.00 4.23 -0.98
N TYR A 115 0.66 4.26 -0.93
CA TYR A 115 -0.13 3.39 -0.04
C TYR A 115 0.16 1.90 -0.29
N ALA A 116 0.23 1.48 -1.54
CA ALA A 116 0.59 0.10 -1.91
C ALA A 116 2.08 -0.20 -1.67
N ARG A 117 2.96 0.77 -1.95
CA ARG A 117 4.40 0.66 -1.75
C ARG A 117 4.74 0.35 -0.29
N VAL A 118 4.09 1.00 0.67
CA VAL A 118 4.31 0.75 2.10
C VAL A 118 4.06 -0.72 2.50
N GLU A 119 3.05 -1.35 1.93
CA GLU A 119 2.78 -2.78 2.14
C GLU A 119 3.84 -3.67 1.50
N VAL A 120 4.29 -3.34 0.29
CA VAL A 120 5.40 -4.06 -0.36
C VAL A 120 6.65 -4.00 0.51
N PHE A 121 7.06 -2.81 0.96
CA PHE A 121 8.28 -2.62 1.76
C PHE A 121 8.23 -3.35 3.11
N THR A 122 7.03 -3.56 3.66
CA THR A 122 6.86 -4.29 4.92
C THR A 122 7.28 -5.76 4.80
N ARG A 123 7.11 -6.37 3.62
CA ARG A 123 7.43 -7.79 3.38
C ARG A 123 8.65 -8.02 2.50
N PHE A 124 8.85 -7.15 1.51
CA PHE A 124 9.90 -7.24 0.50
C PHE A 124 10.65 -5.90 0.39
N PRO A 125 11.41 -5.50 1.43
CA PRO A 125 12.13 -4.22 1.46
C PRO A 125 13.21 -4.10 0.37
N GLN A 126 13.61 -5.21 -0.24
CA GLN A 126 14.57 -5.25 -1.35
C GLN A 126 13.99 -4.79 -2.70
N CYS A 127 12.67 -4.63 -2.81
CA CYS A 127 12.04 -4.26 -4.07
C CYS A 127 12.09 -2.75 -4.28
N GLU A 128 12.79 -2.31 -5.34
CA GLU A 128 12.77 -0.94 -5.80
C GLU A 128 11.46 -0.65 -6.54
N VAL A 129 10.46 -0.17 -5.80
CA VAL A 129 9.19 0.30 -6.36
C VAL A 129 9.20 1.83 -6.31
N SER A 130 9.02 2.45 -7.47
CA SER A 130 9.04 3.91 -7.62
C SER A 130 7.64 4.44 -7.88
N CYS A 131 7.18 5.35 -7.04
CA CYS A 131 5.97 6.13 -7.25
C CYS A 131 6.39 7.52 -7.70
N VAL A 132 6.39 7.77 -9.01
CA VAL A 132 6.88 9.05 -9.56
C VAL A 132 5.70 9.99 -9.81
N CYS A 133 5.63 11.09 -9.05
CA CYS A 133 5.00 12.32 -9.54
C CYS A 133 5.94 12.90 -10.60
N GLU A 134 5.63 12.83 -11.89
CA GLU A 134 6.44 13.56 -12.89
C GLU A 134 6.37 15.08 -12.60
N PHE A 135 7.53 15.66 -12.26
CA PHE A 135 7.73 17.05 -11.83
C PHE A 135 6.99 18.05 -12.72
N ASN A 136 5.92 18.64 -12.18
CA ASN A 136 5.62 20.08 -12.27
C ASN A 136 4.40 20.51 -11.45
N TYR A 137 3.53 19.59 -11.00
CA TYR A 137 2.37 19.93 -10.15
C TYR A 137 1.98 18.74 -9.26
N CYS A 138 2.89 18.40 -8.35
CA CYS A 138 2.60 18.03 -6.96
C CYS A 138 3.36 19.11 -6.15
#